data_AF-A0A849N185-F1
#
_entry.id   AF-A0A849N185-F1
#
_cell.length_a   1.000
_cell.length_b   1.000
_cell.length_c   1.000
_cell.angle_alpha   90.00
_cell.angle_beta   90.00
_cell.angle_gamma   90.00
#
_symmetry.space_group_name_H-M   'P 1'
#
loop_
_entity.id
_entity.type
_entity.pdbx_description
1 polymer ?
#
loop_
_entity_poly.entity_id
_entity_poly.type
_entity_poly.pdbx_seq_one_letter_code
_entity_poly.pdbx_strand_id
1 'polypeptide(L)' 'MSEDTTPEELTVLAKQAGLDQLPEAYRAELLAAWRQVAQMAARIPQARPYADEPAHIFDPARFTGEG' A
#
# COMPACT_ATOMS: atom_id res chain seq x y z
N MET A 1 -5.01 12.48 -9.76
CA MET A 1 -4.74 13.57 -8.80
C MET A 1 -4.38 12.87 -7.51
N SER A 2 -3.13 12.93 -7.06
CA SER A 2 -2.79 12.43 -5.73
C SER A 2 -3.28 13.49 -4.77
N GLU A 3 -4.47 13.29 -4.20
CA GLU A 3 -4.88 14.06 -3.02
C GLU A 3 -3.79 13.88 -1.98
N ASP A 4 -3.23 15.00 -1.50
CA ASP A 4 -2.26 15.02 -0.41
C ASP A 4 -2.96 14.34 0.77
N THR A 5 -2.58 13.10 1.09
CA THR A 5 -3.20 12.36 2.18
C THR A 5 -3.08 13.18 3.45
N THR A 6 -4.22 13.58 4.00
CA THR A 6 -4.27 14.45 5.16
C THR A 6 -3.90 13.66 6.43
N PRO A 7 -3.45 14.33 7.51
CA PRO A 7 -3.23 13.66 8.80
C PRO A 7 -4.44 12.87 9.29
N GLU A 8 -5.64 13.36 9.01
CA GLU A 8 -6.92 12.74 9.36
C GLU A 8 -7.14 11.45 8.57
N GLU A 9 -6.90 11.47 7.25
CA GLU A 9 -6.97 10.27 6.40
C GLU A 9 -5.94 9.24 6.80
N LEU A 10 -4.70 9.66 7.09
CA LEU A 10 -3.66 8.76 7.57
C LEU A 10 -4.07 8.09 8.89
N THR A 11 -4.76 8.82 9.77
CA THR A 11 -5.26 8.27 11.03
C THR A 11 -6.30 7.18 10.80
N VAL A 12 -7.21 7.38 9.84
CA VAL A 12 -8.21 6.37 9.44
C VAL A 12 -7.53 5.15 8.83
N LEU A 13 -6.58 5.34 7.91
CA LEU A 13 -5.84 4.26 7.26
C LEU A 13 -4.99 3.45 8.26
N ALA A 14 -4.31 4.14 9.19
CA ALA A 14 -3.54 3.49 10.26
C ALA A 14 -4.45 2.61 11.12
N LYS A 15 -5.65 3.08 11.45
CA LYS A 15 -6.64 2.28 12.20
C LYS A 15 -7.08 1.04 11.41
N GLN A 16 -7.36 1.18 10.12
CA GLN A 16 -7.74 0.05 9.26
C GLN A 16 -6.62 -0.99 9.12
N ALA A 17 -5.37 -0.54 9.19
CA ALA A 17 -4.18 -1.38 9.17
C ALA A 17 -3.84 -2.02 10.55
N GLY A 18 -4.63 -1.78 11.60
CA GLY A 18 -4.34 -2.27 12.95
C GLY A 18 -3.20 -1.52 13.66
N LEU A 19 -2.90 -0.29 13.23
CA LEU A 19 -1.90 0.61 13.82
C LEU A 19 -2.56 1.71 14.68
N ASP A 20 -3.70 1.39 15.32
CA ASP A 20 -4.48 2.34 16.13
C ASP A 20 -3.71 2.85 17.35
N GLN A 21 -2.82 2.02 17.92
CA GLN A 21 -2.00 2.38 19.07
C GLN A 21 -0.69 3.10 18.71
N LEU A 22 -0.49 3.49 17.46
CA LEU A 22 0.74 4.14 17.02
C LEU A 22 0.91 5.51 17.72
N PRO A 23 2.01 5.73 18.47
CA PRO A 23 2.32 7.02 19.08
C PRO A 23 2.35 8.18 18.07
N GLU A 24 1.97 9.37 18.52
CA GLU A 24 1.84 10.56 17.65
C GLU A 24 3.14 10.90 16.90
N ALA A 25 4.30 10.78 17.55
CA ALA A 25 5.59 11.00 16.91
C ALA A 25 5.80 10.11 15.67
N TYR A 26 5.40 8.83 15.75
CA TYR A 26 5.50 7.90 14.64
C TYR A 26 4.41 8.12 13.57
N ARG A 27 3.27 8.73 13.92
CA ARG A 27 2.26 9.15 12.93
C ARG A 27 2.79 10.28 12.06
N ALA A 28 3.48 11.26 12.65
CA ALA A 28 4.13 12.34 11.91
C ALA A 28 5.24 11.80 10.98
N GLU A 29 6.05 10.86 11.46
CA GLU A 29 7.07 10.19 10.63
C GLU A 29 6.44 9.38 9.48
N LEU A 30 5.35 8.66 9.75
CA LEU A 30 4.61 7.91 8.74
C LEU A 30 4.05 8.84 7.65
N LEU A 31 3.49 9.98 8.04
CA LEU A 31 2.99 10.98 7.08
C LEU A 31 4.12 11.54 6.20
N ALA A 32 5.26 11.86 6.81
CA ALA A 32 6.43 12.34 6.10
C ALA A 32 6.97 11.30 5.11
N ALA A 33 7.05 10.04 5.53
CA ALA A 33 7.47 8.93 4.67
C ALA A 33 6.48 8.69 3.51
N TRP A 34 5.17 8.72 3.80
CA TRP A 34 4.13 8.54 2.80
C TRP A 34 4.22 9.57 1.68
N ARG A 35 4.48 10.84 1.99
CA ARG A 35 4.65 11.89 0.96
C ARG A 35 5.75 11.57 -0.05
N GLN A 36 6.84 10.94 0.38
CA GLN A 36 7.92 10.51 -0.52
C GLN A 36 7.48 9.34 -1.40
N VAL A 37 6.82 8.34 -0.80
CA VAL A 37 6.30 7.17 -1.52
C VAL A 37 5.21 7.57 -2.52
N ALA A 38 4.32 8.50 -2.16
CA ALA A 38 3.23 8.96 -3.01
C ALA A 38 3.75 9.56 -4.33
N GLN A 39 4.87 10.29 -4.29
CA GLN A 39 5.53 10.82 -5.50
C GLN A 39 6.11 9.72 -6.38
N MET A 40 6.63 8.65 -5.78
CA MET A 40 7.11 7.49 -6.53
C MET A 40 5.94 6.70 -7.13
N ALA A 41 4.90 6.47 -6.34
CA ALA A 41 3.69 5.75 -6.75
C ALA A 41 2.95 6.46 -7.89
N ALA A 42 2.94 7.81 -7.90
CA ALA A 42 2.35 8.60 -8.98
C ALA A 42 3.03 8.38 -10.35
N ARG A 43 4.26 7.84 -10.38
CA ARG A 43 4.98 7.50 -11.62
C ARG A 43 4.57 6.13 -12.17
N ILE A 44 3.89 5.31 -11.38
CA ILE A 44 3.46 3.96 -11.79
C ILE A 44 2.28 4.13 -12.77
N PRO A 45 2.37 3.61 -14.00
CA PRO A 45 1.27 3.65 -14.95
C PRO A 45 0.04 2.94 -14.37
N GLN A 46 -1.09 3.64 -14.31
CA GLN A 46 -2.36 3.13 -13.76
C GLN A 46 -3.11 2.26 -14.78
N ALA A 47 -2.96 2.55 -16.07
CA ALA A 47 -3.53 1.75 -17.15
C ALA A 47 -2.49 0.71 -17.58
N ARG A 48 -2.48 -0.44 -16.91
CA ARG A 48 -1.74 -1.62 -17.39
C ARG A 48 -2.68 -2.53 -18.19
N PRO A 49 -2.25 -3.08 -19.34
CA PRO A 49 -2.98 -4.13 -20.01
C PRO A 49 -3.23 -5.30 -19.04
N TYR A 50 -4.39 -5.95 -19.15
CA TYR A 50 -4.72 -7.13 -18.36
C TYR A 50 -3.68 -8.26 -18.50
N ALA A 51 -2.97 -8.30 -19.64
CA ALA A 51 -1.89 -9.23 -19.92
C ALA A 51 -0.58 -8.93 -19.16
N ASP A 52 -0.44 -7.75 -18.53
CA ASP A 52 0.62 -7.49 -17.55
C ASP A 52 0.24 -8.17 -16.24
N GLU A 53 0.27 -9.49 -16.24
CA GLU A 53 0.00 -10.32 -15.07
C GLU A 53 0.90 -9.91 -13.89
N PRO A 54 0.40 -9.97 -12.64
CA PRO A 54 1.22 -9.67 -11.48
C PRO A 54 2.45 -10.58 -11.46
N ALA A 55 3.58 -10.05 -10.96
CA ALA A 55 4.86 -10.76 -10.91
C ALA A 55 4.79 -12.15 -10.25
N HIS A 56 3.75 -12.38 -9.43
CA HIS A 56 3.38 -13.68 -8.91
C HIS A 56 1.88 -13.90 -9.10
N ILE A 57 1.52 -14.90 -9.92
CA ILE A 57 0.18 -15.48 -9.91
C ILE A 57 0.17 -16.60 -8.87
N PHE A 58 -0.85 -16.58 -8.02
CA PHE A 58 -1.12 -17.69 -7.13
C PHE A 58 -1.55 -18.90 -7.96
N ASP A 59 -0.69 -19.91 -8.00
CA ASP A 59 -1.00 -21.21 -8.59
C ASP A 59 -1.27 -22.21 -7.45
N PRO A 60 -2.54 -22.53 -7.14
CA PRO A 60 -2.88 -23.49 -6.09
C PRO A 60 -2.37 -24.90 -6.40
N ALA A 61 -2.16 -25.26 -7.67
CA ALA A 61 -1.73 -26.60 -8.06
C ALA A 61 -0.26 -26.88 -7.66
N ARG A 62 0.56 -25.83 -7.45
CA ARG A 62 1.90 -25.98 -6.87
C ARG A 62 1.91 -26.43 -5.41
N PHE A 63 0.78 -26.32 -4.71
CA PHE A 63 0.67 -26.61 -3.28
C PHE A 63 -0.10 -27.91 -2.97
N THR A 64 -0.69 -28.56 -3.98
CA THR A 64 -1.41 -29.84 -3.82
C THR A 64 -0.59 -31.04 -4.26
N GLY A 65 0.75 -30.99 -4.12
CA GLY A 65 1.59 -32.16 -4.30
C GLY A 65 1.18 -33.25 -3.31
N GLU A 66 0.50 -34.28 -3.80
CA GLU A 66 0.16 -35.49 -3.06
C GLU A 66 1.44 -36.08 -2.44
N GLY A 67 1.39 -36.32 -1.12
CA GLY A 67 2.25 -37.29 -0.43
C GLY A 67 1.55 -38.63 -0.35
#